data_AF-A0A3D0KN29-F1
#
_entry.id   AF-A0A3D0KN29-F1
#
_cell.length_a   1.000
_cell.length_b   1.000
_cell.length_c   1.000
_cell.angle_alpha   90.00
_cell.angle_beta   90.00
_cell.angle_gamma   90.00
#
_symmetry.space_group_name_H-M   'P 1'
#
loop_
_entity.id
_entity.type
_entity.pdbx_description
1 polymer ?
#
loop_
_entity_poly.entity_id
_entity_poly.type
_entity_poly.pdbx_seq_one_letter_code
_entity_poly.pdbx_strand_id
1 'polypeptide(L)'
;EMPGEEGYPAYLGSRLAQFYERAGRVIVNGTGDTEGALSVIGAVSPPGGDISEPVSQATLRIVKVFWGLDANLAYKRHFPAINWLTSYSLYTDQLS
;
A
#
# COMPACT_ATOMS: atom_id res chain seq x y z
N GLU A 1 1.93 13.24 -23.96
CA GLU A 1 2.71 13.37 -22.71
C GLU A 1 3.90 12.43 -22.80
N MET A 2 5.07 12.78 -22.25
CA MET A 2 6.23 11.87 -22.30
C MET A 2 5.96 10.68 -21.37
N PRO A 3 6.05 9.42 -21.84
CA PRO A 3 5.83 8.24 -21.00
C PRO A 3 6.97 8.09 -19.98
N GLY A 4 6.63 7.67 -18.77
CA GLY A 4 7.56 7.18 -17.77
C GLY A 4 7.89 5.69 -17.97
N GLU A 5 8.36 5.03 -16.92
CA GLU A 5 8.67 3.59 -16.94
C GLU A 5 7.45 2.75 -17.36
N GLU A 6 7.69 1.76 -18.22
CA GLU A 6 6.69 0.81 -18.74
C GLU A 6 5.42 1.44 -19.34
N GLY A 7 5.49 2.69 -19.81
CA GLY A 7 4.36 3.38 -20.42
C GLY A 7 3.40 4.04 -19.42
N TYR A 8 3.69 3.98 -18.12
CA TYR A 8 2.95 4.73 -17.12
C TYR A 8 3.30 6.22 -17.17
N PRO A 9 2.38 7.13 -16.78
CA PRO A 9 2.70 8.55 -16.71
C PRO A 9 3.78 8.84 -15.67
N ALA A 10 4.67 9.80 -15.95
CA ALA A 10 5.76 10.19 -15.04
C ALA A 10 5.28 10.65 -13.64
N TYR A 11 4.02 11.09 -13.52
CA TYR A 11 3.42 11.54 -12.26
C TYR A 11 2.73 10.43 -11.44
N LEU A 12 2.81 9.16 -11.86
CA LEU A 12 2.14 8.04 -11.18
C LEU A 12 2.46 8.01 -9.68
N GLY A 13 3.75 8.04 -9.32
CA GLY A 13 4.19 8.02 -7.91
C GLY A 13 3.64 9.20 -7.11
N SER A 14 3.67 10.41 -7.69
CA SER A 14 3.13 11.60 -7.03
C SER A 14 1.62 11.53 -6.82
N ARG A 15 0.86 10.94 -7.75
CA ARG A 15 -0.59 10.73 -7.60
C ARG A 15 -0.91 9.71 -6.53
N LEU A 16 -0.17 8.61 -6.47
CA LEU A 16 -0.33 7.62 -5.41
C LEU A 16 0.00 8.21 -4.04
N ALA A 17 1.08 9.00 -3.94
CA ALA A 17 1.46 9.67 -2.70
C ALA A 17 0.37 10.65 -2.25
N GLN A 18 -0.13 11.49 -3.16
CA GLN A 18 -1.24 12.42 -2.89
C GLN A 18 -2.49 11.71 -2.35
N PHE A 19 -2.73 10.46 -2.74
CA PHE A 19 -3.85 9.68 -2.25
C PHE A 19 -3.59 9.08 -0.86
N TYR A 20 -2.50 8.31 -0.71
CA TYR A 20 -2.23 7.57 0.54
C TYR A 20 -1.88 8.49 1.71
N GLU A 21 -1.20 9.61 1.48
CA GLU A 21 -0.82 10.58 2.53
C GLU A 21 -2.01 11.34 3.14
N ARG A 22 -3.23 11.13 2.61
CA ARG A 22 -4.46 11.67 3.21
C ARG A 22 -4.98 10.82 4.36
N ALA A 23 -4.47 9.60 4.51
CA ALA A 23 -4.81 8.71 5.61
C ALA A 23 -4.00 9.07 6.86
N GLY A 24 -4.59 8.88 8.04
CA GLY A 24 -3.92 9.16 9.31
C GLY A 24 -4.90 9.43 10.44
N ARG A 25 -4.33 9.51 11.64
CA ARG A 25 -5.00 9.99 12.85
C ARG A 25 -4.83 11.51 12.91
N VAL A 26 -5.92 12.24 13.10
CA VAL A 26 -5.96 13.71 13.06
C VAL A 26 -6.84 14.27 14.16
N ILE A 27 -6.57 15.52 14.57
CA ILE A 27 -7.54 16.31 15.33
C ILE A 27 -8.41 17.06 14.32
N VAL A 28 -9.73 16.88 14.43
CA VAL A 28 -10.68 17.49 13.50
C VAL A 28 -10.83 18.97 13.82
N ASN A 29 -10.86 19.80 12.78
CA ASN A 29 -11.10 21.23 12.93
C ASN A 29 -12.46 21.49 13.59
N GLY A 30 -12.50 22.30 14.64
CA GLY A 30 -13.73 22.64 15.35
C GLY A 30 -13.45 23.26 16.72
N THR A 31 -14.51 23.45 17.50
CA THR A 31 -14.44 24.05 18.84
C THR A 31 -14.08 23.06 19.95
N GLY A 32 -13.75 21.82 19.62
CA GLY A 32 -13.34 20.80 20.58
C GLY A 32 -12.25 19.90 20.03
N ASP A 33 -11.50 19.25 20.93
CA ASP A 33 -10.39 18.35 20.61
C ASP A 33 -10.91 16.97 20.14
N THR A 34 -11.75 16.98 19.11
CA THR A 34 -12.30 15.73 18.55
C THR A 34 -11.25 15.04 17.73
N GLU A 35 -10.89 13.83 18.15
CA GLU A 35 -9.96 12.99 17.42
C GLU A 35 -10.68 12.16 16.35
N GLY A 36 -10.09 12.08 15.16
CA GLY A 36 -10.55 11.25 14.06
C GLY A 36 -9.42 10.41 13.48
N ALA A 37 -9.78 9.34 12.77
CA ALA A 37 -8.82 8.50 12.06
C ALA A 37 -9.37 8.06 10.70
N LEU A 38 -8.51 8.06 9.69
CA LEU A 38 -8.77 7.51 8.37
C LEU A 38 -7.70 6.46 8.06
N SER A 39 -8.13 5.22 7.84
CA SER A 39 -7.26 4.13 7.38
C SER A 39 -7.55 3.80 5.93
N VAL A 40 -6.51 3.64 5.12
CA VAL A 40 -6.63 3.30 3.70
C VAL A 40 -5.99 1.93 3.46
N ILE A 41 -6.74 1.04 2.81
CA ILE A 41 -6.27 -0.28 2.38
C ILE A 41 -6.45 -0.34 0.86
N GLY A 42 -5.34 -0.44 0.14
CA GLY A 42 -5.33 -0.53 -1.32
C GLY A 42 -4.97 -1.94 -1.78
N ALA A 43 -5.71 -2.46 -2.76
CA ALA A 43 -5.36 -3.68 -3.47
C ALA A 43 -4.63 -3.32 -4.77
N VAL A 44 -3.47 -3.92 -5.00
CA VAL A 44 -2.68 -3.77 -6.23
C VAL A 44 -2.59 -5.13 -6.91
N SER A 45 -2.86 -5.14 -8.21
CA SER A 45 -2.88 -6.35 -9.04
C SER A 45 -1.77 -6.30 -10.08
N PRO A 46 -0.53 -6.68 -9.73
CA PRO A 46 0.58 -6.68 -10.68
C PRO A 46 0.37 -7.73 -11.79
N PRO A 47 0.71 -7.43 -13.05
CA PRO A 47 0.67 -8.40 -14.13
C PRO A 47 1.57 -9.60 -13.81
N GLY A 48 0.98 -10.80 -13.81
CA GLY A 48 1.72 -12.04 -13.52
C GLY A 48 2.24 -12.19 -12.08
N GLY A 49 1.85 -11.31 -11.16
CA GLY A 49 2.38 -11.31 -9.79
C GLY A 49 3.76 -10.65 -9.66
N ASP A 50 4.24 -9.96 -10.70
CA ASP A 50 5.54 -9.29 -10.68
C ASP A 50 5.47 -7.96 -9.91
N ILE A 51 6.02 -7.95 -8.70
CA ILE A 51 6.06 -6.77 -7.85
C ILE A 51 7.09 -5.72 -8.29
N SER A 52 7.94 -6.02 -9.29
CA SER A 52 8.94 -5.07 -9.80
C SER A 52 8.35 -3.99 -10.70
N GLU A 53 7.10 -4.16 -11.13
CA GLU A 53 6.39 -3.21 -11.98
C GLU A 53 6.15 -1.84 -11.29
N PRO A 54 6.03 -0.75 -12.06
CA PRO A 54 6.02 0.62 -11.52
C PRO A 54 4.93 0.94 -10.49
N VAL A 55 3.71 0.39 -10.61
CA VAL A 55 2.59 0.65 -9.69
C VAL A 55 2.86 0.00 -8.33
N SER A 56 3.31 -1.26 -8.32
CA SER A 56 3.69 -2.00 -7.12
C SER A 56 4.87 -1.33 -6.43
N GLN A 57 5.93 -1.00 -7.18
CA GLN A 57 7.10 -0.30 -6.63
C GLN A 57 6.72 1.08 -6.06
N ALA A 58 5.92 1.86 -6.77
CA ALA A 58 5.46 3.16 -6.28
C ALA A 58 4.60 3.02 -5.01
N THR A 59 3.70 2.02 -4.98
CA THR A 59 2.86 1.77 -3.80
C THR A 59 3.68 1.35 -2.58
N LEU A 60 4.62 0.40 -2.75
CA LEU A 60 5.50 -0.09 -1.69
C LEU A 60 6.36 1.01 -1.06
N ARG A 61 6.73 2.04 -1.83
CA ARG A 61 7.49 3.20 -1.32
C ARG A 61 6.67 4.10 -0.40
N ILE A 62 5.35 4.09 -0.52
CA ILE A 62 4.46 5.00 0.21
C ILE A 62 3.84 4.30 1.42
N VAL A 63 3.30 3.10 1.22
CA VAL A 63 2.57 2.38 2.29
C VAL A 63 3.51 1.90 3.39
N LYS A 64 3.01 1.92 4.63
CA LYS A 64 3.77 1.47 5.81
C LYS A 64 3.55 -0.01 6.15
N VAL A 65 2.53 -0.63 5.56
CA VAL A 65 2.19 -2.03 5.74
C VAL A 65 2.01 -2.66 4.37
N PHE A 66 2.56 -3.85 4.19
CA PHE A 66 2.43 -4.63 2.98
C PHE A 66 2.04 -6.07 3.31
N TRP A 67 0.94 -6.52 2.73
CA TRP A 67 0.51 -7.92 2.75
C TRP A 67 0.68 -8.51 1.35
N GLY A 68 1.78 -9.25 1.14
CA GLY A 68 2.03 -9.94 -0.10
C GLY A 68 1.18 -11.20 -0.19
N LEU A 69 0.33 -11.31 -1.22
CA LEU A 69 -0.44 -12.52 -1.47
C LEU A 69 0.37 -13.49 -2.35
N ASP A 70 0.47 -14.76 -1.94
CA ASP A 70 1.24 -15.79 -2.64
C ASP A 70 0.33 -16.75 -3.39
N ALA A 71 0.52 -16.83 -4.72
CA ALA A 71 -0.21 -17.77 -5.56
C ALA A 71 0.02 -19.23 -5.14
N ASN A 72 1.23 -19.61 -4.68
CA ASN A 72 1.52 -20.97 -4.26
C ASN A 72 0.74 -21.38 -3.00
N LEU A 73 0.54 -20.45 -2.06
CA LEU A 73 -0.30 -20.68 -0.88
C LEU A 73 -1.76 -20.87 -1.29
N ALA A 74 -2.25 -20.02 -2.20
CA ALA A 74 -3.61 -20.14 -2.74
C ALA A 74 -3.82 -21.47 -3.50
N TYR A 75 -2.86 -21.89 -4.33
CA TYR A 75 -2.90 -23.18 -5.04
C TYR A 75 -2.92 -24.37 -4.09
N LYS A 76 -2.25 -24.27 -2.94
CA LYS A 76 -2.28 -25.27 -1.86
C LYS A 76 -3.53 -25.19 -0.99
N ARG A 77 -4.49 -24.30 -1.31
CA ARG A 77 -5.70 -24.02 -0.52
C ARG A 77 -5.37 -23.56 0.92
N HIS A 78 -4.22 -22.94 1.10
CA HIS A 78 -3.85 -22.32 2.37
C HIS A 78 -4.44 -20.91 2.42
N PHE A 79 -5.33 -20.66 3.37
CA PHE A 79 -6.00 -19.36 3.53
C PHE A 79 -5.87 -18.83 4.96
N PRO A 80 -5.60 -17.52 5.12
CA PRO A 80 -5.35 -16.53 4.07
C PRO A 80 -4.00 -16.77 3.36
N ALA A 81 -3.93 -16.50 2.05
CA ALA A 81 -2.75 -16.77 1.22
C ALA A 81 -1.66 -15.69 1.36
N ILE A 82 -1.38 -15.25 2.59
CA ILE A 82 -0.42 -14.18 2.89
C ILE A 82 0.98 -14.79 3.02
N ASN A 83 1.94 -14.26 2.26
CA ASN A 83 3.34 -14.63 2.36
C ASN A 83 3.97 -13.97 3.59
N TRP A 84 4.27 -14.76 4.62
CA TRP A 84 4.87 -14.28 5.87
C TRP A 84 6.35 -13.89 5.77
N LEU A 85 7.05 -14.23 4.68
CA LEU A 85 8.46 -13.88 4.50
C LEU A 85 8.63 -12.53 3.79
N THR A 86 7.69 -12.16 2.92
CA THR A 86 7.76 -10.91 2.14
C THR A 86 6.86 -9.81 2.70
N SER A 87 5.83 -10.17 3.48
CA SER A 87 4.96 -9.20 4.13
C SER A 87 5.65 -8.52 5.31
N TYR A 88 5.33 -7.25 5.56
CA TYR A 88 5.90 -6.48 6.66
C TYR A 88 4.93 -5.41 7.17
N SER A 89 5.19 -4.94 8.39
CA SER A 89 4.54 -3.77 8.98
C SER A 89 5.58 -2.91 9.69
N LEU A 90 5.65 -1.64 9.30
CA LEU A 90 6.50 -0.63 9.95
C LEU A 90 5.88 -0.08 11.24
N TYR A 91 4.66 -0.51 11.60
CA TYR A 91 3.98 -0.11 12.84
C TYR A 91 4.19 -1.08 14.00
N THR A 92 4.92 -2.19 13.80
CA THR A 92 5.09 -3.25 14.81
C THR A 92 5.65 -2.70 16.12
N ASP A 93 6.68 -1.87 16.06
CA ASP A 93 7.32 -1.27 17.24
C ASP A 93 6.46 -0.19 17.92
N GLN A 94 5.48 0.38 17.21
CA GLN A 94 4.56 1.40 17.77
C GLN A 94 3.35 0.78 18.48
N LEU A 95 3.12 -0.52 18.28
CA LEU A 95 2.00 -1.27 18.85
C LEU A 95 2.40 -2.10 20.08
N SER A 96 3.71 -2.27 20.33
CA SER A 96 4.26 -3.04 21.45
C SER A 96 4.35 -2.25 22.74
#